data_AF-A0A0Q8V986-F1
#
_entry.id   AF-A0A0Q8V986-F1
#
_cell.length_a   1.000
_cell.length_b   1.000
_cell.length_c   1.000
_cell.angle_alpha   90.00
_cell.angle_beta   90.00
_cell.angle_gamma   90.00
#
_symmetry.space_group_name_H-M   'P 1'
#
loop_
_entity.id
_entity.type
_entity.pdbx_description
1 polymer ?
#
loop_
_entity_poly.entity_id
_entity_poly.type
_entity_poly.pdbx_seq_one_letter_code
_entity_poly.pdbx_strand_id
1 'polypeptide(L)'
;MVEAVGLGAFLECFVSLEVLPLYLEFPLLVFTAFVAMLDAFAKNHDELKPAARLTSIVLVLIGVTLLFVSIEGLVDNKANLDGRDVLNQFLLPMWLTIGAVPYVYAVALWAGYESLMINFKIWNDRQRVPLRVGLGAAVELRGSLVDVAGFRGMAARRAVESNSFAGARAAVREFKEQRAADRTTRAAARRRLEQNTGVVGVDEDGLVLDRREFRETKESLEWLASCQRGT
;
A
#
# COMPACT_ATOMS: atom_id res chain seq x y z
N MET A 1 12.24 -10.75 -5.52
CA MET A 1 11.04 -9.89 -5.63
C MET A 1 10.95 -9.21 -6.99
N VAL A 2 12.01 -8.57 -7.49
CA VAL A 2 12.02 -7.95 -8.84
C VAL A 2 11.78 -8.95 -9.97
N GLU A 3 12.33 -10.17 -9.89
CA GLU A 3 12.10 -11.23 -10.90
C GLU A 3 10.64 -11.72 -10.94
N ALA A 4 9.96 -11.83 -9.79
CA ALA A 4 8.56 -12.24 -9.73
C ALA A 4 7.63 -11.15 -10.30
N VAL A 5 7.96 -9.87 -10.06
CA VAL A 5 7.24 -8.74 -10.63
C VAL A 5 7.47 -8.64 -12.14
N GLY A 6 8.69 -8.90 -12.61
CA GLY A 6 9.02 -8.94 -14.04
C GLY A 6 8.28 -10.06 -14.78
N LEU A 7 8.18 -11.25 -14.18
CA LEU A 7 7.47 -12.39 -14.77
C LEU A 7 5.95 -12.17 -14.79
N GLY A 8 5.39 -11.57 -13.73
CA GLY A 8 3.99 -11.16 -13.69
C GLY A 8 3.65 -10.11 -14.75
N ALA A 9 4.47 -9.06 -14.86
CA ALA A 9 4.29 -8.00 -15.85
C ALA A 9 4.46 -8.53 -17.29
N PHE A 10 5.39 -9.46 -17.52
CA PHE A 10 5.57 -10.11 -18.82
C PHE A 10 4.35 -10.96 -19.21
N LEU A 11 3.78 -11.69 -18.26
CA LEU A 11 2.63 -12.57 -18.50
C LEU A 11 1.33 -11.78 -18.71
N GLU A 12 1.12 -10.72 -17.92
CA GLU A 12 0.03 -9.76 -18.12
C GLU A 12 0.14 -9.07 -19.48
N CYS A 13 1.36 -8.70 -19.87
CA CYS A 13 1.63 -8.15 -21.19
C CYS A 13 1.34 -9.15 -22.32
N PHE A 14 1.69 -10.42 -22.13
CA PHE A 14 1.44 -11.48 -23.13
C PHE A 14 -0.05 -11.76 -23.31
N VAL A 15 -0.83 -11.69 -22.23
CA VAL A 15 -2.29 -11.87 -22.26
C VAL A 15 -3.00 -10.64 -22.86
N SER A 16 -2.50 -9.42 -22.61
CA SER A 16 -3.04 -8.18 -23.21
C SER A 16 -2.73 -7.98 -24.69
N LEU A 17 -1.89 -8.83 -25.30
CA LEU A 17 -1.58 -8.72 -26.73
C LEU A 17 -2.76 -9.13 -27.63
N GLU A 18 -3.67 -9.96 -27.13
CA GLU A 18 -4.86 -10.38 -27.87
C GLU A 18 -6.12 -9.81 -27.24
N VAL A 19 -6.79 -8.94 -27.99
CA VAL A 19 -8.08 -8.37 -27.61
C VAL A 19 -9.15 -9.41 -27.92
N LEU A 20 -9.52 -10.20 -26.92
CA LEU A 20 -10.73 -11.01 -26.98
C LEU A 20 -11.94 -10.09 -27.22
N PRO A 21 -12.98 -10.55 -27.94
CA PRO A 21 -14.18 -9.74 -28.12
C PRO A 21 -14.76 -9.34 -26.76
N LEU A 22 -15.05 -8.05 -26.58
CA LEU A 22 -15.44 -7.42 -25.31
C LEU A 22 -16.56 -8.19 -24.56
N TYR A 23 -17.47 -8.80 -25.31
CA TYR A 23 -18.59 -9.60 -24.80
C TYR A 23 -18.15 -10.90 -24.08
N LEU A 24 -17.00 -11.46 -24.44
CA LEU A 24 -16.44 -12.67 -23.83
C LEU A 24 -15.44 -12.33 -22.72
N GLU A 25 -14.69 -11.24 -22.90
CA GLU A 25 -13.67 -10.79 -21.93
C GLU A 25 -14.29 -10.42 -20.57
N PHE A 26 -15.36 -9.62 -20.59
CA PHE A 26 -16.01 -9.15 -19.36
C PHE A 26 -16.53 -10.30 -18.46
N PRO A 27 -17.33 -11.27 -18.95
CA PRO A 27 -17.78 -12.38 -18.11
C PRO A 27 -16.63 -13.28 -17.66
N LEU A 28 -15.62 -13.50 -18.51
CA LEU A 28 -14.45 -14.30 -18.15
C LEU A 28 -13.65 -13.63 -17.01
N LEU A 29 -13.49 -12.31 -17.04
CA LEU A 29 -12.77 -11.56 -16.01
C LEU A 29 -13.52 -11.60 -14.66
N VAL A 30 -14.84 -11.41 -14.67
CA VAL A 30 -15.68 -11.53 -13.47
C VAL A 30 -15.61 -12.96 -12.89
N PHE A 31 -15.70 -13.97 -13.75
CA PHE A 31 -15.60 -15.37 -13.34
C PHE A 31 -14.22 -15.70 -12.75
N THR A 32 -13.14 -15.26 -13.40
CA THR A 32 -11.77 -15.52 -12.95
C THR A 32 -11.47 -14.80 -11.63
N ALA A 33 -11.94 -13.55 -11.47
CA ALA A 33 -11.82 -12.81 -10.22
C ALA A 33 -12.56 -13.50 -9.06
N PHE A 34 -13.75 -14.03 -9.33
CA PHE A 34 -14.52 -14.79 -8.34
C PHE A 34 -13.79 -16.07 -7.90
N VAL A 35 -13.26 -16.85 -8.84
CA VAL A 35 -12.48 -18.07 -8.54
C VAL A 35 -11.18 -17.72 -7.81
N ALA A 36 -10.50 -16.65 -8.17
CA ALA A 36 -9.29 -16.18 -7.49
C ALA A 36 -9.56 -15.74 -6.04
N MET A 37 -10.70 -15.10 -5.80
CA MET A 37 -11.13 -14.71 -4.46
C MET A 37 -11.41 -15.95 -3.59
N LEU A 38 -12.08 -16.96 -4.15
CA LEU A 38 -12.31 -18.24 -3.48
C LEU A 38 -11.00 -18.99 -3.20
N ASP A 39 -10.05 -18.96 -4.13
CA ASP A 39 -8.73 -19.55 -3.96
C ASP A 39 -7.95 -18.89 -2.82
N ALA A 40 -7.92 -17.56 -2.79
CA ALA A 40 -7.25 -16.79 -1.74
C ALA A 40 -7.89 -17.01 -0.36
N PHE A 41 -9.23 -17.08 -0.32
CA PHE A 41 -9.97 -17.38 0.90
C PHE A 41 -9.69 -18.81 1.40
N ALA A 42 -9.71 -19.80 0.51
CA ALA A 42 -9.46 -21.20 0.86
C ALA A 42 -8.01 -21.47 1.28
N LYS A 43 -7.04 -20.69 0.80
CA LYS A 43 -5.63 -20.77 1.23
C LYS A 43 -5.39 -20.22 2.64
N ASN A 44 -6.25 -19.31 3.12
CA ASN A 44 -6.14 -18.73 4.46
C ASN A 44 -6.77 -19.58 5.57
N HIS A 45 -7.51 -20.63 5.22
CA HIS A 45 -8.15 -21.55 6.17
C HIS A 45 -7.68 -22.99 5.92
N ASP A 46 -6.91 -23.55 6.86
CA ASP A 46 -6.29 -24.88 6.74
C ASP A 46 -7.30 -26.03 6.48
N GLU A 47 -8.56 -25.83 6.85
CA GLU A 47 -9.67 -26.77 6.66
C GLU A 47 -10.14 -26.89 5.20
N LEU A 48 -9.82 -25.91 4.33
CA LEU A 48 -10.30 -25.81 2.95
C LEU A 48 -9.21 -26.06 1.89
N LYS A 49 -8.08 -26.63 2.28
CA LYS A 49 -6.97 -27.02 1.38
C LYS A 49 -7.38 -27.78 0.11
N PRO A 50 -8.32 -28.76 0.11
CA PRO A 50 -8.72 -29.42 -1.12
C PRO A 50 -9.49 -28.49 -2.08
N ALA A 51 -10.27 -27.54 -1.56
CA ALA A 51 -10.95 -26.53 -2.38
C ALA A 51 -9.96 -25.54 -3.00
N ALA A 52 -8.97 -25.09 -2.23
CA ALA A 52 -7.87 -24.24 -2.73
C ALA A 52 -7.08 -24.91 -3.87
N ARG A 53 -6.88 -26.23 -3.79
CA ARG A 53 -6.18 -26.96 -4.86
C ARG A 53 -7.00 -26.98 -6.15
N LEU A 54 -8.32 -27.18 -6.06
CA LEU A 54 -9.20 -27.18 -7.23
C LEU A 54 -9.30 -25.80 -7.87
N THR A 55 -9.50 -24.75 -7.07
CA THR A 55 -9.57 -23.37 -7.57
C THR A 55 -8.26 -22.95 -8.22
N SER A 56 -7.12 -23.34 -7.64
CA SER A 56 -5.81 -23.07 -8.22
C SER A 56 -5.60 -23.80 -9.55
N ILE A 57 -6.06 -25.04 -9.70
CA ILE A 57 -6.00 -25.78 -10.97
C ILE A 57 -6.87 -25.12 -12.04
N VAL A 58 -8.08 -24.69 -11.67
CA VAL A 58 -8.98 -23.97 -12.57
C VAL A 58 -8.35 -22.65 -13.04
N LEU A 59 -7.75 -21.87 -12.13
CA LEU A 59 -7.06 -20.63 -12.49
C LEU A 59 -5.90 -20.87 -13.46
N VAL A 60 -5.11 -21.93 -13.22
CA VAL A 60 -4.00 -22.31 -14.08
C VAL A 60 -4.51 -22.73 -15.46
N LEU A 61 -5.57 -23.54 -15.53
CA LEU A 61 -6.18 -23.95 -16.80
C LEU A 61 -6.73 -22.76 -17.59
N ILE A 62 -7.40 -21.82 -16.94
CA ILE A 62 -7.87 -20.59 -17.57
C ILE A 62 -6.69 -19.81 -18.14
N GLY A 63 -5.63 -19.62 -17.35
CA GLY A 63 -4.41 -18.93 -17.79
C GLY A 63 -3.71 -19.61 -18.97
N VAL A 64 -3.58 -20.94 -18.95
CA VAL A 64 -2.97 -21.71 -20.05
C VAL A 64 -3.83 -21.64 -21.31
N THR A 65 -5.16 -21.71 -21.18
CA THR A 65 -6.08 -21.62 -22.32
C THR A 65 -6.01 -20.25 -22.97
N LEU A 66 -6.00 -19.17 -22.17
CA LEU A 66 -5.80 -17.81 -22.66
C LEU A 66 -4.48 -17.68 -23.40
N LEU A 67 -3.37 -18.16 -22.82
CA LEU A 67 -2.07 -18.12 -23.47
C LEU A 67 -2.06 -18.87 -24.82
N PHE A 68 -2.72 -20.03 -24.90
CA PHE A 68 -2.78 -20.81 -26.12
C PHE A 68 -3.57 -20.10 -27.23
N VAL A 69 -4.75 -19.55 -26.90
CA VAL A 69 -5.56 -18.74 -27.82
C VAL A 69 -4.78 -17.52 -28.30
N SER A 70 -4.08 -16.83 -27.39
CA SER A 70 -3.26 -15.68 -27.75
C SER A 70 -2.10 -16.03 -28.68
N ILE A 71 -1.51 -17.22 -28.53
CA ILE A 71 -0.45 -17.72 -29.41
C ILE A 71 -1.02 -18.05 -30.79
N GLU A 72 -2.17 -18.72 -30.87
CA GLU A 72 -2.82 -19.05 -32.14
C GLU A 72 -3.21 -17.79 -32.92
N GLY A 73 -3.83 -16.81 -32.25
CA GLY A 73 -4.19 -15.55 -32.89
C GLY A 73 -2.97 -14.73 -33.36
N LEU A 74 -1.84 -14.79 -32.64
CA LEU A 74 -0.58 -14.18 -33.08
C LEU A 74 0.03 -14.89 -34.30
N VAL A 75 -0.15 -16.20 -34.43
CA VAL A 75 0.37 -17.00 -35.56
C VAL A 75 -0.48 -16.79 -36.82
N ASP A 76 -1.80 -16.77 -36.69
CA ASP A 76 -2.73 -16.62 -37.82
C ASP A 76 -2.74 -15.19 -38.38
N ASN A 77 -2.51 -14.18 -37.53
CA ASN A 77 -2.59 -12.78 -37.92
C ASN A 77 -1.25 -12.19 -38.42
N LYS A 78 -0.18 -13.00 -38.50
CA LYS A 78 1.16 -12.61 -39.00
C LYS A 78 1.16 -11.99 -40.41
N ALA A 79 0.14 -12.26 -41.22
CA ALA A 79 0.05 -11.73 -42.58
C ALA A 79 -0.42 -10.25 -42.65
N ASN A 80 -1.04 -9.72 -41.58
CA ASN A 80 -1.60 -8.36 -41.54
C ASN A 80 -1.06 -7.50 -40.37
N LEU A 81 -0.22 -8.06 -39.50
CA LEU A 81 0.32 -7.34 -38.34
C LEU A 81 1.50 -6.44 -38.75
N ASP A 82 1.19 -5.16 -38.91
CA ASP A 82 2.21 -4.11 -39.06
C ASP A 82 3.04 -4.06 -37.77
N GLY A 83 4.37 -4.25 -37.86
CA GLY A 83 5.23 -4.37 -36.67
C GLY A 83 5.20 -3.16 -35.73
N ARG A 84 4.69 -2.03 -36.21
CA ARG A 84 4.44 -0.81 -35.42
C ARG A 84 3.23 -0.94 -34.49
N ASP A 85 2.17 -1.64 -34.90
CA ASP A 85 0.96 -1.78 -34.09
C ASP A 85 1.20 -2.72 -32.91
N VAL A 86 1.91 -3.83 -33.14
CA VAL A 86 2.36 -4.73 -32.08
C VAL A 86 3.26 -3.99 -31.08
N LEU A 87 4.18 -3.15 -31.59
CA LEU A 87 5.06 -2.35 -30.76
C LEU A 87 4.29 -1.30 -29.95
N ASN A 88 3.30 -0.64 -30.54
CA ASN A 88 2.44 0.32 -29.86
C ASN A 88 1.56 -0.35 -28.81
N GLN A 89 0.99 -1.52 -29.10
CA GLN A 89 0.17 -2.28 -28.15
C GLN A 89 0.99 -2.78 -26.95
N PHE A 90 2.29 -3.05 -27.15
CA PHE A 90 3.23 -3.36 -26.08
C PHE A 90 3.68 -2.12 -25.29
N LEU A 91 4.00 -1.03 -25.99
CA LEU A 91 4.52 0.19 -25.38
C LEU A 91 3.43 1.01 -24.69
N LEU A 92 2.18 0.94 -25.14
CA LEU A 92 1.07 1.72 -24.56
C LEU A 92 0.86 1.40 -23.08
N PRO A 93 0.62 0.15 -22.64
CA PRO A 93 0.42 -0.17 -21.22
C PRO A 93 1.64 0.18 -20.37
N MET A 94 2.85 -0.05 -20.90
CA MET A 94 4.09 0.28 -20.21
C MET A 94 4.26 1.79 -20.05
N TRP A 95 3.99 2.56 -21.09
CA TRP A 95 4.05 4.02 -21.08
C TRP A 95 2.98 4.60 -20.16
N LEU A 96 1.77 4.03 -20.18
CA LEU A 96 0.64 4.46 -19.39
C LEU A 96 0.87 4.16 -17.90
N THR A 97 1.44 3.01 -17.55
CA THR A 97 1.85 2.71 -16.16
C THR A 97 2.99 3.60 -15.70
N ILE A 98 4.03 3.80 -16.52
CA ILE A 98 5.15 4.72 -16.21
C ILE A 98 4.65 6.16 -16.04
N GLY A 99 3.67 6.60 -16.84
CA GLY A 99 3.06 7.93 -16.73
C GLY A 99 2.04 8.05 -15.59
N ALA A 100 1.33 6.96 -15.26
CA ALA A 100 0.34 6.93 -14.21
C ALA A 100 0.99 7.05 -12.82
N VAL A 101 2.15 6.43 -12.59
CA VAL A 101 2.86 6.52 -11.30
C VAL A 101 3.15 7.96 -10.87
N PRO A 102 3.84 8.81 -11.67
CA PRO A 102 4.10 10.19 -11.29
C PRO A 102 2.81 11.03 -11.23
N TYR A 103 1.81 10.73 -12.07
CA TYR A 103 0.51 11.38 -12.01
C TYR A 103 -0.22 11.10 -10.68
N VAL A 104 -0.36 9.83 -10.31
CA VAL A 104 -0.97 9.40 -9.04
C VAL A 104 -0.19 9.96 -7.86
N TYR A 105 1.14 9.96 -7.93
CA TYR A 105 1.98 10.58 -6.90
C TYR A 105 1.70 12.07 -6.74
N ALA A 106 1.62 12.82 -7.85
CA ALA A 106 1.31 14.25 -7.83
C ALA A 106 -0.10 14.52 -7.26
N VAL A 107 -1.10 13.74 -7.65
CA VAL A 107 -2.47 13.84 -7.13
C VAL A 107 -2.51 13.52 -5.63
N ALA A 108 -1.86 12.45 -5.19
CA ALA A 108 -1.79 12.09 -3.78
C ALA A 108 -1.09 13.17 -2.94
N LEU A 109 -0.03 13.77 -3.50
CA LEU A 109 0.68 14.86 -2.84
C LEU A 109 -0.20 16.10 -2.72
N TRP A 110 -0.91 16.46 -3.79
CA TRP A 110 -1.87 17.56 -3.81
C TRP A 110 -2.99 17.37 -2.77
N ALA A 111 -3.62 16.19 -2.74
CA ALA A 111 -4.63 15.83 -1.76
C ALA A 111 -4.09 15.86 -0.32
N GLY A 112 -2.83 15.45 -0.12
CA GLY A 112 -2.14 15.56 1.16
C GLY A 112 -2.00 17.01 1.63
N TYR A 113 -1.58 17.92 0.74
CA TYR A 113 -1.49 19.35 1.05
C TYR A 113 -2.85 20.00 1.30
N GLU A 114 -3.88 19.62 0.55
CA GLU A 114 -5.24 20.09 0.78
C GLU A 114 -5.73 19.67 2.18
N SER A 115 -5.53 18.41 2.55
CA SER A 115 -5.85 17.90 3.89
C SER A 115 -5.11 18.67 5.00
N LEU A 116 -3.83 18.99 4.79
CA LEU A 116 -3.07 19.84 5.72
C LEU A 116 -3.69 21.23 5.88
N MET A 117 -4.09 21.85 4.77
CA MET A 117 -4.67 23.19 4.79
C MET A 117 -6.05 23.23 5.47
N ILE A 118 -6.87 22.18 5.26
CA ILE A 118 -8.13 21.98 5.97
C ILE A 118 -7.88 21.83 7.48
N ASN A 119 -6.91 21.01 7.86
CA ASN A 119 -6.55 20.81 9.27
C ASN A 119 -6.08 22.12 9.93
N PHE A 120 -5.28 22.92 9.24
CA PHE A 120 -4.89 24.23 9.73
C PHE A 120 -6.08 25.18 9.94
N LYS A 121 -7.07 25.16 9.05
CA LYS A 121 -8.29 25.97 9.19
C LYS A 121 -9.14 25.55 10.39
N ILE A 122 -9.15 24.26 10.74
CA ILE A 122 -9.89 23.73 11.90
C ILE A 122 -9.29 24.25 13.21
N TRP A 123 -7.96 24.35 13.32
CA TRP A 123 -7.29 24.80 14.56
C TRP A 123 -7.10 26.31 14.67
N ASN A 124 -7.26 27.07 13.60
CA ASN A 124 -7.05 28.53 13.60
C ASN A 124 -8.33 29.36 13.82
N ASP A 125 -9.31 28.86 14.57
CA ASP A 125 -10.58 29.57 14.83
C ASP A 125 -11.23 30.20 13.57
N ARG A 126 -11.19 29.47 12.44
CA ARG A 126 -11.68 29.91 11.12
C ARG A 126 -11.02 31.18 10.54
N GLN A 127 -9.95 31.70 11.13
CA GLN A 127 -9.15 32.75 10.50
C GLN A 127 -8.31 32.19 9.34
N ARG A 128 -8.16 32.99 8.28
CA ARG A 128 -7.38 32.62 7.08
C ARG A 128 -5.94 32.33 7.50
N VAL A 129 -5.52 31.08 7.34
CA VAL A 129 -4.13 30.69 7.57
C VAL A 129 -3.24 31.45 6.58
N PRO A 130 -2.23 32.20 7.03
CA PRO A 130 -1.37 32.94 6.13
C PRO A 130 -0.63 31.97 5.21
N LEU A 131 -0.61 32.24 3.89
CA LEU A 131 0.04 31.39 2.88
C LEU A 131 1.50 31.07 3.23
N ARG A 132 2.16 31.97 3.98
CA ARG A 132 3.53 31.83 4.49
C ARG A 132 3.71 30.62 5.41
N VAL A 133 2.74 30.29 6.24
CA VAL A 133 2.79 29.10 7.12
C VAL A 133 2.67 27.83 6.29
N GLY A 134 1.75 27.82 5.32
CA GLY A 134 1.60 26.71 4.36
C GLY A 134 2.85 26.46 3.54
N LEU A 135 3.46 27.52 2.98
CA LEU A 135 4.72 27.44 2.25
C LEU A 135 5.88 26.97 3.14
N GLY A 136 5.95 27.43 4.39
CA GLY A 136 6.97 26.99 5.35
C GLY A 136 6.88 25.49 5.60
N ALA A 137 5.68 24.99 5.87
CA ALA A 137 5.47 23.55 6.05
C ALA A 137 5.76 22.77 4.76
N ALA A 138 5.33 23.27 3.60
CA ALA A 138 5.51 22.58 2.32
C ALA A 138 6.99 22.41 1.92
N VAL A 139 7.80 23.46 2.10
CA VAL A 139 9.24 23.43 1.81
C VAL A 139 9.94 22.37 2.67
N GLU A 140 9.61 22.31 3.96
CA GLU A 140 10.27 21.38 4.88
C GLU A 140 9.79 19.93 4.68
N LEU A 141 8.52 19.74 4.29
CA LEU A 141 7.96 18.42 3.98
C LEU A 141 8.56 17.81 2.71
N ARG A 142 9.18 18.61 1.82
CA ARG A 142 9.95 18.18 0.63
C ARG A 142 9.23 17.14 -0.26
N GLY A 143 7.90 17.21 -0.33
CA GLY A 143 7.10 16.29 -1.14
C GLY A 143 7.02 14.86 -0.60
N SER A 144 7.44 14.59 0.64
CA SER A 144 7.32 13.27 1.26
C SER A 144 5.87 12.99 1.64
N LEU A 145 5.19 12.12 0.89
CA LEU A 145 3.80 11.69 1.16
C LEU A 145 3.62 11.19 2.60
N VAL A 146 4.59 10.43 3.11
CA VAL A 146 4.55 9.85 4.46
C VAL A 146 4.60 10.94 5.53
N ASP A 147 5.39 11.98 5.32
CA ASP A 147 5.46 13.11 6.26
C ASP A 147 4.23 14.01 6.15
N VAL A 148 3.74 14.26 4.93
CA VAL A 148 2.52 15.06 4.67
C VAL A 148 1.31 14.41 5.33
N ALA A 149 1.13 13.09 5.18
CA ALA A 149 0.04 12.36 5.81
C ALA A 149 0.18 12.26 7.33
N GLY A 150 1.41 12.18 7.84
CA GLY A 150 1.70 12.06 9.26
C GLY A 150 1.66 13.39 10.02
N PHE A 151 1.81 14.53 9.34
CA PHE A 151 1.85 15.85 9.96
C PHE A 151 0.44 16.33 10.33
N ARG A 152 -0.08 15.84 11.46
CA ARG A 152 -1.43 16.12 11.97
C ARG A 152 -1.40 16.39 13.49
N GLY A 153 -2.54 16.81 14.05
CA GLY A 153 -2.72 17.06 15.47
C GLY A 153 -1.87 18.23 16.01
N MET A 154 -1.24 18.01 17.17
CA MET A 154 -0.53 19.05 17.92
C MET A 154 0.67 19.65 17.16
N ALA A 155 1.38 18.85 16.35
CA ALA A 155 2.50 19.35 15.55
C ALA A 155 2.04 20.37 14.49
N ALA A 156 0.90 20.08 13.86
CA ALA A 156 0.30 20.96 12.87
C ALA A 156 -0.34 22.21 13.51
N ARG A 157 -0.89 22.09 14.72
CA ARG A 157 -1.34 23.23 15.54
C ARG A 157 -0.20 24.21 15.85
N ARG A 158 0.96 23.72 16.30
CA ARG A 158 2.14 24.57 16.58
C ARG A 158 2.63 25.35 15.36
N ALA A 159 2.57 24.73 14.18
CA ALA A 159 2.93 25.41 12.94
C ALA A 159 2.01 26.60 12.65
N VAL A 160 0.71 26.45 12.87
CA VAL A 160 -0.30 27.50 12.68
C VAL A 160 -0.16 28.61 13.70
N GLU A 161 -0.02 28.27 14.99
CA GLU A 161 0.12 29.25 16.08
C GLU A 161 1.34 30.17 15.89
N SER A 162 2.42 29.66 15.28
CA SER A 162 3.63 30.43 15.02
C SER A 162 3.45 31.60 14.04
N ASN A 163 2.37 31.59 13.23
CA ASN A 163 2.00 32.60 12.23
C ASN A 163 3.15 33.09 11.31
N SER A 164 4.22 32.30 11.17
CA SER A 164 5.44 32.71 10.46
C SER A 164 6.03 31.57 9.64
N PHE A 165 6.71 31.92 8.55
CA PHE A 165 7.37 30.94 7.66
C PHE A 165 8.47 30.16 8.40
N ALA A 166 9.27 30.86 9.22
CA ALA A 166 10.33 30.23 10.01
C ALA A 166 9.77 29.34 11.12
N GLY A 167 8.69 29.78 11.81
CA GLY A 167 8.03 28.99 12.84
C GLY A 167 7.38 27.72 12.29
N ALA A 168 6.71 27.81 11.13
CA ALA A 168 6.13 26.65 10.46
C ALA A 168 7.19 25.62 10.04
N ARG A 169 8.34 26.08 9.52
CA ARG A 169 9.48 25.18 9.22
C ARG A 169 10.04 24.52 10.47
N ALA A 170 10.23 25.27 11.54
CA ALA A 170 10.74 24.74 12.80
C ALA A 170 9.82 23.65 13.37
N ALA A 171 8.49 23.85 13.32
CA ALA A 171 7.51 22.86 13.77
C ALA A 171 7.54 21.57 12.94
N VAL A 172 7.72 21.66 11.61
CA VAL A 172 7.88 20.46 10.76
C VAL A 172 9.21 19.76 11.05
N ARG A 173 10.29 20.51 11.28
CA ARG A 173 11.60 19.92 11.61
C ARG A 173 11.55 19.17 12.93
N GLU A 174 10.95 19.76 13.96
CA GLU A 174 10.73 19.12 15.27
C GLU A 174 9.90 17.84 15.13
N PHE A 175 8.84 17.86 14.32
CA PHE A 175 8.05 16.67 14.03
C PHE A 175 8.88 15.56 13.36
N LYS A 176 9.74 15.91 12.40
CA LYS A 176 10.64 14.96 11.75
C LYS A 176 11.67 14.38 12.71
N GLU A 177 12.24 15.20 13.59
CA GLU A 177 13.17 14.77 14.63
C GLU A 177 12.49 13.80 15.62
N GLN A 178 11.28 14.12 16.10
CA GLN A 178 10.49 13.24 16.95
C GLN A 178 10.18 11.90 16.27
N ARG A 179 9.77 11.94 15.00
CA ARG A 179 9.53 10.71 14.22
C ARG A 179 10.79 9.90 13.99
N ALA A 180 11.94 10.54 13.78
CA ALA A 180 13.20 9.84 13.60
C ALA A 180 13.59 9.11 14.90
N ALA A 181 13.46 9.77 16.05
CA ALA A 181 13.67 9.18 17.36
C ALA A 181 12.73 7.98 17.61
N ASP A 182 11.43 8.14 17.34
CA ASP A 182 10.46 7.05 17.48
C ASP A 182 10.76 5.86 16.57
N ARG A 183 11.20 6.11 15.32
CA ARG A 183 11.60 5.04 14.40
C ARG A 183 12.80 4.28 14.94
N THR A 184 13.80 4.97 15.51
CA THR A 184 14.96 4.29 16.11
C THR A 184 14.56 3.45 17.31
N THR A 185 13.69 3.95 18.18
CA THR A 185 13.17 3.22 19.34
C THR A 185 12.37 1.99 18.91
N ARG A 186 11.48 2.13 17.92
CA ARG A 186 10.70 1.01 17.37
C ARG A 186 11.58 -0.03 16.67
N ALA A 187 12.60 0.40 15.94
CA ALA A 187 13.56 -0.50 15.31
C ALA A 187 14.39 -1.27 16.35
N ALA A 188 14.85 -0.59 17.41
CA ALA A 188 15.54 -1.23 18.52
C ALA A 188 14.64 -2.22 19.27
N ALA A 189 13.39 -1.85 19.55
CA ALA A 189 12.41 -2.76 20.14
C ALA A 189 12.17 -3.99 19.25
N ARG A 190 12.06 -3.82 17.93
CA ARG A 190 11.89 -4.93 16.99
C ARG A 190 13.10 -5.86 16.98
N ARG A 191 14.33 -5.32 16.98
CA ARG A 191 15.56 -6.12 17.09
C ARG A 191 15.64 -6.90 18.41
N ARG A 192 15.23 -6.29 19.53
CA ARG A 192 15.14 -6.99 20.83
C ARG A 192 14.16 -8.16 20.76
N LEU A 193 13.00 -7.99 20.10
CA LEU A 193 12.04 -9.09 19.92
C LEU A 193 12.63 -10.23 19.08
N GLU A 194 13.32 -9.92 17.98
CA GLU A 194 13.97 -10.91 17.12
C GLU A 194 15.07 -11.67 17.87
N GLN A 195 15.90 -10.97 18.65
CA GLN A 195 16.99 -11.56 19.43
C GLN A 195 16.49 -12.42 20.61
N ASN A 196 15.39 -12.02 21.25
CA ASN A 196 14.84 -12.72 22.40
C ASN A 196 13.79 -13.80 22.01
N THR A 197 13.67 -14.09 20.72
CA THR A 197 12.72 -15.10 20.23
C THR A 197 13.10 -16.49 20.73
N GLY A 198 12.20 -17.15 21.47
CA GLY A 198 12.44 -18.50 22.02
C GLY A 198 13.31 -18.54 23.28
N VAL A 199 13.70 -17.39 23.83
CA VAL A 199 14.45 -17.32 25.09
C VAL A 199 13.46 -17.29 26.25
N VAL A 200 13.44 -18.37 27.02
CA VAL A 200 12.62 -18.49 28.23
C VAL A 200 13.32 -17.76 29.37
N GLY A 201 12.72 -16.68 29.88
CA GLY A 201 13.27 -15.93 31.00
C GLY A 201 12.74 -14.50 31.10
N VAL A 202 13.25 -13.79 32.10
CA VAL A 202 12.96 -12.38 32.40
C VAL A 202 14.25 -11.58 32.31
N ASP A 203 14.17 -10.38 31.76
CA ASP A 203 15.24 -9.39 31.71
C ASP A 203 15.55 -8.85 33.13
N GLU A 204 16.62 -8.09 33.28
CA GLU A 204 17.05 -7.47 34.55
C GLU A 204 15.96 -6.56 35.16
N ASP A 205 15.10 -5.98 34.31
CA ASP A 205 13.94 -5.18 34.71
C ASP A 205 12.69 -6.02 35.08
N GLY A 206 12.81 -7.36 35.12
CA GLY A 206 11.69 -8.28 35.38
C GLY A 206 10.70 -8.40 34.21
N LEU A 207 11.10 -7.95 33.01
CA LEU A 207 10.28 -8.01 31.80
C LEU A 207 10.51 -9.31 31.04
N VAL A 208 9.44 -10.01 30.65
CA VAL A 208 9.55 -11.27 29.90
C VAL A 208 10.29 -11.03 28.57
N LEU A 209 11.31 -11.86 28.31
CA LEU A 209 12.19 -11.78 27.15
C LEU A 209 11.45 -12.14 25.85
N ASP A 210 10.71 -13.25 25.84
CA ASP A 210 9.85 -13.65 24.71
C ASP A 210 8.45 -13.03 24.83
N ARG A 211 8.07 -12.20 23.86
CA ARG A 211 6.80 -11.43 23.87
C ARG A 211 5.81 -11.85 22.79
N ARG A 212 6.00 -12.99 22.13
CA ARG A 212 5.11 -13.43 21.03
C ARG A 212 3.67 -13.65 21.49
N GLU A 213 3.51 -14.32 22.63
CA GLU A 213 2.20 -14.65 23.26
C GLU A 213 1.56 -13.45 23.99
N PHE A 214 2.32 -12.37 24.18
CA PHE A 214 1.90 -11.24 25.01
C PHE A 214 0.79 -10.43 24.33
N ARG A 215 0.75 -10.41 23.00
CA ARG A 215 -0.31 -9.74 22.25
C ARG A 215 -1.65 -10.45 22.45
N GLU A 216 -1.68 -11.77 22.34
CA GLU A 216 -2.91 -12.56 22.55
C GLU A 216 -3.39 -12.46 24.00
N THR A 217 -2.46 -12.49 24.95
CA THR A 217 -2.77 -12.29 26.37
C THR A 217 -3.36 -10.90 26.60
N LYS A 218 -2.76 -9.86 26.04
CA LYS A 218 -3.25 -8.48 26.17
C LYS A 218 -4.63 -8.31 25.53
N GLU A 219 -4.85 -8.88 24.36
CA GLU A 219 -6.13 -8.83 23.65
C GLU A 219 -7.23 -9.57 24.44
N SER A 220 -6.89 -10.72 25.04
CA SER A 220 -7.78 -11.45 25.94
C SER A 220 -8.15 -10.63 27.19
N LEU A 221 -7.16 -9.91 27.76
CA LEU A 221 -7.39 -9.03 28.92
C LEU A 221 -8.18 -7.78 28.56
N GLU A 222 -7.95 -7.18 27.39
CA GLU A 222 -8.73 -6.04 26.89
C GLU A 222 -10.18 -6.46 26.61
N TRP A 223 -10.39 -7.66 26.05
CA TRP A 223 -11.71 -8.25 25.87
C TRP A 223 -12.42 -8.48 27.21
N LEU A 224 -11.78 -9.13 28.19
CA LEU A 224 -12.33 -9.29 29.54
C LEU A 224 -12.66 -7.95 30.22
N ALA A 225 -11.78 -6.97 30.07
CA ALA A 225 -11.98 -5.62 30.60
C ALA A 225 -13.12 -4.86 29.90
N SER A 226 -13.44 -5.21 28.65
CA SER A 226 -14.62 -4.68 27.94
C SER A 226 -15.91 -5.33 28.45
N CYS A 227 -15.91 -6.65 28.69
CA CYS A 227 -17.03 -7.37 29.29
C CYS A 227 -17.36 -6.90 30.72
N GLN A 228 -16.34 -6.64 31.54
CA GLN A 228 -16.53 -6.16 32.92
C GLN A 228 -16.96 -4.69 33.01
N ARG A 229 -16.62 -3.86 32.00
CA ARG A 229 -17.02 -2.44 31.98
C ARG A 229 -18.46 -2.21 31.54
N GLY A 230 -19.18 -3.26 31.13
CA GLY A 230 -20.61 -3.18 30.83
C GLY A 230 -20.95 -2.08 29.83
N THR A 231 -20.63 -2.30 28.56
CA THR A 231 -21.39 -1.66 27.48
C THR A 231 -22.73 -2.35 27.31
#